data_AF-A0A9P1G9H5-F1
#
_entry.id   AF-A0A9P1G9H5-F1
#
_cell.length_a   1.000
_cell.length_b   1.000
_cell.length_c   1.000
_cell.angle_alpha   90.00
_cell.angle_beta   90.00
_cell.angle_gamma   90.00
#
_symmetry.space_group_name_H-M   'P 1'
#
loop_
_entity.id
_entity.type
_entity.pdbx_description
1 polymer ?
#
loop_
_entity_poly.entity_id
_entity_poly.type
_entity_poly.pdbx_seq_one_letter_code
_entity_poly.pdbx_strand_id
1 'polypeptide(L)'
;MRMALMWGLEPAFNIGAEATSTEEVCLQVESGSGNENFWLWLAWFGLFILWIGLATVGYFAWRRVSTDLYHCWNQVGDEDGYIAKQEKRIDDLIVKLERMQIQMEQDYAMLSDRVESTSNEVSMTHDYASGLHYSLVEHGGFLRNGCNADETDVGAPEGDESEAMDDDVPMEVSTGTDSVTDIVEFFKTEHLKCLQSGDLWDANEIQHTILGFLEEVRTENTSSMLERCKQKVVEMFEEMYKKATEQNRWESADHYQMVADMYRDG
;
A
#
# COMPACT_ATOMS: atom_id res chain seq x y z
N MET A 1 50.75 -8.49 13.06
CA MET A 1 50.73 -9.94 12.76
C MET A 1 49.34 -10.33 12.28
N ARG A 2 49.27 -11.19 11.24
CA ARG A 2 48.08 -11.87 10.69
C ARG A 2 47.20 -11.11 9.69
N MET A 3 47.70 -10.90 8.48
CA MET A 3 46.88 -10.90 7.25
C MET A 3 47.63 -11.48 6.02
N ALA A 4 48.87 -11.96 6.18
CA ALA A 4 49.64 -12.60 5.09
C ALA A 4 49.43 -14.13 5.00
N LEU A 5 48.55 -14.71 5.83
CA LEU A 5 48.37 -16.17 5.96
C LEU A 5 47.30 -16.77 5.03
N MET A 6 46.58 -15.96 4.25
CA MET A 6 45.50 -16.47 3.37
C MET A 6 45.91 -16.62 1.90
N TRP A 7 47.15 -16.31 1.53
CA TRP A 7 47.57 -16.27 0.13
C TRP A 7 48.62 -17.31 -0.27
N GLY A 8 48.92 -18.30 0.58
CA GLY A 8 49.61 -19.54 0.17
C GLY A 8 50.92 -19.35 -0.62
N LEU A 9 51.59 -18.22 -0.45
CA LEU A 9 52.88 -17.89 -1.07
C LEU A 9 53.87 -17.63 0.07
N GLU A 10 54.18 -18.69 0.81
CA GLU A 10 55.49 -18.74 1.45
C GLU A 10 56.52 -19.09 0.38
N PRO A 11 57.54 -18.24 0.13
CA PRO A 11 58.76 -18.75 -0.44
C PRO A 11 59.36 -19.67 0.62
N ALA A 12 59.41 -20.97 0.34
CA ALA A 12 60.19 -21.94 1.09
C ALA A 12 61.69 -21.61 0.92
N PHE A 13 62.15 -20.54 1.56
CA PHE A 13 63.55 -20.21 1.71
C PHE A 13 64.00 -20.79 3.05
N ASN A 14 64.37 -22.07 3.01
CA ASN A 14 65.21 -22.68 4.03
C ASN A 14 65.77 -23.96 3.45
N ILE A 15 67.08 -23.96 3.18
CA ILE A 15 68.07 -24.80 3.87
C ILE A 15 69.36 -24.71 3.06
N GLY A 16 70.36 -24.07 3.66
CA GLY A 16 71.73 -24.32 3.27
C GLY A 16 72.09 -25.77 3.59
N ALA A 17 72.73 -26.42 2.63
CA ALA A 17 73.55 -27.60 2.87
C ALA A 17 74.72 -27.53 1.89
N GLU A 18 75.82 -27.01 2.40
CA GLU A 18 77.17 -27.35 1.97
C GLU A 18 77.32 -28.86 1.76
N ALA A 19 77.61 -29.30 0.52
CA ALA A 19 78.22 -30.60 0.24
C ALA A 19 78.65 -30.71 -1.23
N THR A 20 79.97 -30.66 -1.42
CA THR A 20 80.74 -31.58 -2.28
C THR A 20 80.41 -31.70 -3.77
N SER A 21 81.40 -31.27 -4.56
CA SER A 21 81.75 -31.80 -5.87
C SER A 21 81.40 -33.28 -6.04
N THR A 22 80.55 -33.60 -7.01
CA THR A 22 80.74 -34.79 -7.86
C THR A 22 79.95 -34.61 -9.15
N GLU A 23 80.69 -34.70 -10.24
CA GLU A 23 80.27 -35.17 -11.57
C GLU A 23 79.17 -34.40 -12.30
N GLU A 24 79.66 -33.54 -13.19
CA GLU A 24 79.06 -33.32 -14.51
C GLU A 24 78.76 -34.67 -15.18
N VAL A 25 77.53 -35.13 -15.05
CA VAL A 25 76.92 -35.96 -16.08
C VAL A 25 75.88 -35.08 -16.73
N CYS A 26 76.28 -34.46 -17.86
CA CYS A 26 75.35 -34.02 -18.86
C CYS A 26 74.40 -35.19 -19.14
N LEU A 27 73.20 -35.15 -18.56
CA LEU A 27 72.03 -35.76 -19.18
C LEU A 27 71.87 -35.01 -20.50
N GLN A 28 72.59 -35.52 -21.49
CA GLN A 28 72.35 -35.28 -22.89
C GLN A 28 70.93 -35.78 -23.13
N VAL A 29 69.96 -34.91 -22.85
CA VAL A 29 68.59 -35.06 -23.33
C VAL A 29 68.77 -35.09 -24.84
N GLU A 30 68.69 -36.29 -25.40
CA GLU A 30 68.52 -36.50 -26.83
C GLU A 30 67.44 -35.53 -27.28
N SER A 31 67.84 -34.56 -28.09
CA SER A 31 66.94 -33.64 -28.76
C SER A 31 66.08 -34.47 -29.71
N GLY A 32 64.93 -34.90 -29.18
CA GLY A 32 63.84 -35.54 -29.90
C GLY A 32 63.26 -34.54 -30.89
N SER A 33 63.91 -34.49 -32.05
CA SER A 33 63.51 -33.79 -33.27
C SER A 33 61.98 -33.64 -33.41
N GLY A 34 61.51 -32.38 -33.34
CA GLY A 34 60.31 -31.91 -34.02
C GLY A 34 58.98 -31.93 -33.28
N ASN A 35 58.75 -32.81 -32.29
CA ASN A 35 57.39 -33.02 -31.74
C ASN A 35 57.11 -32.27 -30.42
N GLU A 36 58.14 -31.92 -29.65
CA GLU A 36 57.98 -31.30 -28.32
C GLU A 36 57.39 -29.87 -28.38
N ASN A 37 57.83 -29.09 -29.37
CA ASN A 37 57.33 -27.74 -29.61
C ASN A 37 55.87 -27.72 -30.09
N PHE A 38 55.42 -28.76 -30.79
CA PHE A 38 54.05 -28.89 -31.27
C PHE A 38 53.07 -29.08 -30.11
N TRP A 39 53.40 -29.94 -29.15
CA TRP A 39 52.57 -30.17 -27.96
C TRP A 39 52.47 -28.93 -27.07
N LEU A 40 53.57 -28.18 -26.90
CA LEU A 40 53.55 -26.92 -26.17
C LEU A 40 52.66 -25.87 -26.86
N TRP A 41 52.75 -25.76 -28.18
CA TRP A 41 51.91 -24.84 -28.95
C TRP A 41 50.42 -25.23 -28.89
N LEU A 42 50.11 -26.52 -28.96
CA LEU A 42 48.76 -27.06 -28.83
C LEU A 42 48.17 -26.80 -27.42
N ALA A 43 48.97 -27.00 -26.37
CA ALA A 43 48.56 -26.70 -25.00
C ALA A 43 48.28 -25.19 -24.80
N TRP A 44 49.12 -24.32 -25.38
CA TRP A 44 48.94 -22.88 -25.32
C TRP A 44 47.68 -22.43 -26.05
N PHE A 45 47.41 -23.01 -27.23
CA PHE A 45 46.18 -22.76 -27.98
C PHE A 45 44.93 -23.25 -27.25
N GLY A 46 45.01 -24.42 -26.61
CA GLY A 46 43.93 -24.94 -25.76
C GLY A 46 43.61 -24.03 -24.58
N LEU A 47 44.63 -23.51 -23.89
CA LEU A 47 44.45 -22.55 -22.80
C LEU A 47 43.84 -21.23 -23.30
N PHE A 48 44.25 -20.76 -24.49
CA PHE A 48 43.69 -19.56 -25.10
C PHE A 48 42.21 -19.72 -25.46
N ILE A 49 41.81 -20.86 -26.03
CA ILE A 49 40.41 -21.17 -26.31
C ILE A 49 39.60 -21.23 -25.01
N LEU A 50 40.13 -21.89 -23.98
CA LEU A 50 39.47 -21.98 -22.66
C LEU A 50 39.28 -20.59 -22.07
N TRP A 51 40.29 -19.71 -22.16
CA TRP A 51 40.21 -18.33 -21.68
C TRP A 51 39.16 -17.52 -22.43
N ILE A 52 39.07 -17.64 -23.76
CA ILE A 52 38.00 -17.02 -24.56
C ILE A 52 36.63 -17.57 -24.14
N GLY A 53 36.53 -18.88 -23.90
CA GLY A 53 35.29 -19.52 -23.41
C GLY A 53 34.83 -18.95 -22.07
N LEU A 54 35.74 -18.80 -21.10
CA LEU A 54 35.43 -18.18 -19.82
C LEU A 54 35.04 -16.71 -19.97
N ALA A 55 35.75 -15.95 -20.80
CA ALA A 55 35.46 -14.54 -21.04
C ALA A 55 34.08 -14.34 -21.69
N THR A 56 33.71 -15.19 -22.64
CA THR A 56 32.40 -15.13 -23.31
C THR A 56 31.26 -15.47 -22.34
N VAL A 57 31.38 -16.55 -21.54
CA VAL A 57 30.38 -16.90 -20.52
C VAL A 57 30.25 -15.80 -19.47
N GLY A 58 31.38 -15.24 -19.00
CA GLY A 58 31.39 -14.12 -18.08
C GLY A 58 30.72 -12.87 -18.65
N TYR A 59 30.95 -12.55 -19.92
CA TYR A 59 30.30 -11.44 -20.61
C TYR A 59 28.79 -11.62 -20.73
N PHE A 60 28.31 -12.83 -21.08
CA PHE A 60 26.88 -13.11 -21.15
C PHE A 60 26.20 -13.03 -19.77
N ALA A 61 26.83 -13.59 -18.74
CA ALA A 61 26.33 -13.49 -17.37
C ALA A 61 26.28 -12.02 -16.90
N TRP A 62 27.34 -11.26 -17.15
CA TRP A 62 27.40 -9.83 -16.84
C TRP A 62 26.31 -9.04 -17.58
N ARG A 63 26.11 -9.30 -18.87
CA ARG A 63 25.08 -8.62 -19.67
C ARG A 63 23.68 -8.88 -19.12
N ARG A 64 23.39 -10.11 -18.71
CA ARG A 64 22.12 -10.46 -18.07
C ARG A 64 21.93 -9.69 -16.76
N VAL A 65 22.90 -9.77 -15.86
CA VAL A 65 22.87 -9.05 -14.57
C VAL A 65 22.75 -7.54 -14.76
N SER A 66 23.44 -6.96 -15.76
CA SER A 66 23.35 -5.52 -16.03
C SER A 66 21.98 -5.07 -16.51
N THR A 67 21.26 -5.95 -17.22
CA THR A 67 19.90 -5.66 -17.70
C THR A 67 18.91 -5.71 -16.54
N ASP A 68 19.02 -6.75 -15.69
CA ASP A 68 18.19 -6.87 -14.49
C ASP A 68 18.44 -5.72 -13.51
N LEU A 69 19.71 -5.32 -13.34
CA LEU A 69 20.07 -4.17 -12.52
C LEU A 69 19.48 -2.86 -13.08
N TYR A 70 19.48 -2.69 -14.40
CA TYR A 70 18.91 -1.50 -15.04
C TYR A 70 17.39 -1.40 -14.80
N HIS A 71 16.66 -2.51 -14.93
CA HIS A 71 15.23 -2.54 -14.63
C HIS A 71 14.95 -2.27 -13.15
N CYS A 72 15.73 -2.89 -12.25
CA CYS A 72 15.61 -2.64 -10.81
C CYS A 72 15.91 -1.17 -10.45
N TRP A 73 16.90 -0.55 -11.10
CA TRP A 73 17.24 0.85 -10.85
C TRP A 73 16.16 1.81 -11.35
N ASN A 74 15.57 1.53 -12.51
CA ASN A 74 14.42 2.27 -13.00
C ASN A 74 13.21 2.11 -12.08
N GLN A 75 12.96 0.88 -11.59
CA GLN A 75 11.87 0.60 -10.67
C GLN A 75 12.02 1.40 -9.37
N VAL A 76 13.22 1.38 -8.75
CA VAL A 76 13.50 2.16 -7.55
C VAL A 76 13.33 3.66 -7.81
N GLY A 77 13.78 4.15 -8.97
CA GLY A 77 13.63 5.56 -9.34
C GLY A 77 12.16 5.98 -9.49
N ASP A 78 11.33 5.13 -10.09
CA ASP A 78 9.89 5.40 -10.22
C ASP A 78 9.19 5.33 -8.86
N GLU A 79 9.49 4.32 -8.05
CA GLU A 79 8.96 4.16 -6.68
C GLU A 79 9.29 5.38 -5.80
N ASP A 80 10.52 5.87 -5.81
CA ASP A 80 10.92 7.10 -5.10
C ASP A 80 10.11 8.31 -5.57
N GLY A 81 9.82 8.40 -6.87
CA GLY A 81 8.97 9.44 -7.44
C GLY A 81 7.52 9.38 -6.97
N TYR A 82 6.98 8.17 -6.77
CA TYR A 82 5.65 7.96 -6.18
C TYR A 82 5.62 8.31 -4.70
N ILE A 83 6.64 7.91 -3.93
CA ILE A 83 6.75 8.23 -2.50
C ILE A 83 6.78 9.75 -2.30
N ALA A 84 7.58 10.48 -3.09
CA ALA A 84 7.64 11.94 -3.01
C ALA A 84 6.28 12.62 -3.32
N LYS A 85 5.50 12.06 -4.24
CA LYS A 85 4.14 12.55 -4.52
C LYS A 85 3.18 12.26 -3.37
N GLN A 86 3.27 11.09 -2.74
CA GLN A 86 2.44 10.75 -1.59
C GLN A 86 2.79 11.61 -0.38
N GLU A 87 4.07 11.82 -0.09
CA GLU A 87 4.55 12.72 0.98
C GLU A 87 3.95 14.12 0.81
N LYS A 88 4.00 14.68 -0.40
CA LYS A 88 3.39 15.98 -0.69
C LYS A 88 1.88 16.02 -0.48
N ARG A 89 1.16 14.93 -0.79
CA ARG A 89 -0.29 14.84 -0.54
C ARG A 89 -0.58 14.80 0.96
N ILE A 90 0.22 14.05 1.72
CA ILE A 90 0.09 13.95 3.18
C ILE A 90 0.34 15.32 3.82
N ASP A 91 1.39 16.03 3.41
CA ASP A 91 1.67 17.38 3.92
C ASP A 91 0.51 18.36 3.66
N ASP A 92 -0.07 18.34 2.45
CA ASP A 92 -1.23 19.20 2.13
C ASP A 92 -2.46 18.84 2.99
N LEU A 93 -2.68 17.55 3.25
CA LEU A 93 -3.72 17.06 4.15
C LEU A 93 -3.49 17.52 5.59
N ILE A 94 -2.26 17.46 6.10
CA ILE A 94 -1.90 17.94 7.44
C ILE A 94 -2.18 19.43 7.57
N VAL A 95 -1.75 20.24 6.61
CA VAL A 95 -1.99 21.69 6.61
C VAL A 95 -3.49 22.03 6.57
N LYS A 96 -4.28 21.27 5.81
CA LYS A 96 -5.75 21.42 5.79
C LYS A 96 -6.39 21.05 7.11
N LEU A 97 -5.92 20.00 7.76
CA LEU A 97 -6.42 19.53 9.05
C LEU A 97 -6.13 20.56 10.15
N GLU A 98 -4.90 21.08 10.20
CA GLU A 98 -4.53 22.17 11.12
C GLU A 98 -5.40 23.41 10.91
N ARG A 99 -5.66 23.79 9.65
CA ARG A 99 -6.54 24.93 9.35
C ARG A 99 -7.98 24.70 9.80
N MET A 100 -8.53 23.51 9.56
CA MET A 100 -9.88 23.16 10.01
C MET A 100 -9.98 23.12 11.53
N GLN A 101 -8.96 22.62 12.22
CA GLN A 101 -8.93 22.62 13.68
C GLN A 101 -8.96 24.04 14.25
N ILE A 102 -8.14 24.95 13.71
CA ILE A 102 -8.13 26.36 14.14
C ILE A 102 -9.51 27.02 13.89
N GLN A 103 -10.14 26.75 12.75
CA GLN A 103 -11.49 27.25 12.48
C GLN A 103 -12.53 26.70 13.47
N MET A 104 -12.47 25.40 13.77
CA MET A 104 -13.39 24.77 14.72
C MET A 104 -13.21 25.34 16.14
N GLU A 105 -11.99 25.57 16.59
CA GLU A 105 -11.71 26.22 17.89
C GLU A 105 -12.27 27.64 17.94
N GLN A 106 -12.12 28.40 16.86
CA GLN A 106 -12.66 29.76 16.76
C GLN A 106 -14.21 29.77 16.74
N ASP A 107 -14.82 28.87 15.99
CA ASP A 107 -16.27 28.72 15.92
C ASP A 107 -16.85 28.28 17.27
N TYR A 108 -16.18 27.35 17.97
CA TYR A 108 -16.57 26.92 19.30
C TYR A 108 -16.54 28.08 20.30
N ALA A 109 -15.49 28.90 20.28
CA ALA A 109 -15.41 30.08 21.13
C ALA A 109 -16.54 31.08 20.85
N MET A 110 -16.85 31.32 19.57
CA MET A 110 -17.95 32.21 19.18
C MET A 110 -19.33 31.66 19.56
N LEU A 111 -19.53 30.35 19.41
CA LEU A 111 -20.79 29.69 19.77
C LEU A 111 -21.00 29.71 21.29
N SER A 112 -19.95 29.45 22.06
CA SER A 112 -19.98 29.52 23.52
C SER A 112 -20.39 30.90 24.01
N ASP A 113 -19.81 31.97 23.45
CA ASP A 113 -20.15 33.36 23.78
C ASP A 113 -21.62 33.68 23.44
N ARG A 114 -22.11 33.22 22.27
CA ARG A 114 -23.52 33.37 21.90
C ARG A 114 -24.47 32.61 22.81
N VAL A 115 -24.12 31.39 23.20
CA VAL A 115 -24.91 30.59 24.13
C VAL A 115 -24.96 31.26 25.50
N GLU A 116 -23.85 31.80 25.99
CA GLU A 116 -23.81 32.55 27.25
C GLU A 116 -24.68 33.81 27.19
N SER A 117 -24.59 34.60 26.12
CA SER A 117 -25.45 35.78 25.91
C SER A 117 -26.93 35.40 25.88
N THR A 118 -27.29 34.36 25.12
CA THR A 118 -28.68 33.89 25.00
C THR A 118 -29.19 33.36 26.34
N SER A 119 -28.37 32.62 27.08
CA SER A 119 -28.69 32.11 28.42
C SER A 119 -28.98 33.27 29.39
N ASN A 120 -28.14 34.31 29.36
CA ASN A 120 -28.34 35.49 30.19
C ASN A 120 -29.63 36.26 29.82
N GLU A 121 -29.90 36.44 28.53
CA GLU A 121 -31.16 37.03 28.05
C GLU A 121 -32.38 36.21 28.50
N VAL A 122 -32.34 34.89 28.34
CA VAL A 122 -33.41 33.99 28.79
C VAL A 122 -33.61 34.09 30.30
N SER A 123 -32.55 34.12 31.10
CA SER A 123 -32.65 34.29 32.54
C SER A 123 -33.35 35.60 32.92
N MET A 124 -32.99 36.72 32.26
CA MET A 124 -33.69 38.00 32.50
C MET A 124 -35.17 37.92 32.12
N THR A 125 -35.52 37.29 31.01
CA THR A 125 -36.93 37.12 30.62
C THR A 125 -37.70 36.23 31.57
N HIS A 126 -37.07 35.18 32.11
CA HIS A 126 -37.65 34.30 33.10
C HIS A 126 -37.93 35.05 34.42
N ASP A 127 -37.01 35.89 34.88
CA ASP A 127 -37.19 36.72 36.07
C ASP A 127 -38.30 37.75 35.86
N TYR A 128 -38.40 38.33 34.67
CA TYR A 128 -39.49 39.24 34.31
C TYR A 128 -40.85 38.53 34.29
N ALA A 129 -40.93 37.36 33.66
CA ALA A 129 -42.15 36.55 33.62
C ALA A 129 -42.57 36.07 35.01
N SER A 130 -41.60 35.67 35.84
CA SER A 130 -41.83 35.30 37.24
C SER A 130 -42.32 36.50 38.06
N GLY A 131 -41.71 37.68 37.90
CA GLY A 131 -42.16 38.92 38.55
C GLY A 131 -43.58 39.32 38.16
N LEU A 132 -43.92 39.21 36.87
CA LEU A 132 -45.29 39.38 36.37
C LEU A 132 -46.24 38.36 36.98
N HIS A 133 -45.85 37.09 37.06
CA HIS A 133 -46.66 36.04 37.67
C HIS A 133 -46.92 36.32 39.15
N TYR A 134 -45.89 36.68 39.94
CA TYR A 134 -46.07 37.06 41.34
C TYR A 134 -46.97 38.29 41.48
N SER A 135 -46.77 39.33 40.67
CA SER A 135 -47.62 40.52 40.66
C SER A 135 -49.08 40.20 40.30
N LEU A 136 -49.30 39.30 39.33
CA LEU A 136 -50.64 38.85 38.95
C LEU A 136 -51.28 37.94 40.00
N VAL A 137 -50.52 37.08 40.68
CA VAL A 137 -51.05 36.27 41.79
C VAL A 137 -51.45 37.15 42.98
N GLU A 138 -50.64 38.17 43.28
CA GLU A 138 -50.85 39.06 44.43
C GLU A 138 -51.96 40.10 44.17
N HIS A 139 -52.09 40.61 42.93
CA HIS A 139 -53.10 41.63 42.57
C HIS A 139 -54.29 41.08 41.77
N GLY A 140 -54.15 39.94 41.10
CA GLY A 140 -55.18 39.29 40.27
C GLY A 140 -56.19 38.45 41.06
N GLY A 141 -56.03 38.34 42.39
CA GLY A 141 -57.04 37.79 43.30
C GLY A 141 -58.41 38.49 43.22
N PHE A 142 -58.50 39.63 42.53
CA PHE A 142 -59.77 40.32 42.27
C PHE A 142 -60.63 39.70 41.14
N LEU A 143 -60.09 38.79 40.31
CA LEU A 143 -60.83 38.18 39.19
C LEU A 143 -61.20 36.71 39.42
N ARG A 144 -60.71 36.07 40.50
CA ARG A 144 -60.96 34.65 40.80
C ARG A 144 -62.17 34.43 41.74
N ASN A 145 -63.28 35.11 41.49
CA ASN A 145 -64.56 34.81 42.15
C ASN A 145 -65.69 34.48 41.18
N GLY A 146 -65.37 34.09 39.95
CA GLY A 146 -66.35 33.63 38.99
C GLY A 146 -65.73 32.73 37.93
N CYS A 147 -65.50 31.47 38.26
CA CYS A 147 -65.66 30.27 37.41
C CYS A 147 -64.88 29.11 38.06
N ASN A 148 -65.61 28.29 38.82
CA ASN A 148 -65.19 26.95 39.22
C ASN A 148 -65.61 25.94 38.13
N ALA A 149 -65.00 24.73 38.21
CA ALA A 149 -65.14 23.54 37.38
C ALA A 149 -64.05 23.45 36.27
N ASP A 150 -63.27 22.39 36.14
CA ASP A 150 -63.53 20.99 36.48
C ASP A 150 -62.20 20.23 36.72
N GLU A 151 -62.30 19.16 37.50
CA GLU A 151 -61.23 18.25 37.91
C GLU A 151 -60.70 17.40 36.75
N THR A 152 -59.47 16.88 36.92
CA THR A 152 -58.94 15.53 36.58
C THR A 152 -57.59 15.62 35.86
N ASP A 153 -56.66 14.70 36.00
CA ASP A 153 -56.27 13.69 37.00
C ASP A 153 -54.92 13.18 36.48
N VAL A 154 -54.08 12.73 37.40
CA VAL A 154 -52.69 12.33 37.25
C VAL A 154 -52.56 11.06 36.39
N GLY A 155 -51.46 10.90 35.64
CA GLY A 155 -51.10 9.60 35.09
C GLY A 155 -49.91 9.58 34.15
N ALA A 156 -48.69 9.55 34.70
CA ALA A 156 -47.58 8.79 34.09
C ALA A 156 -47.76 7.31 34.48
N PRO A 157 -47.39 6.35 33.61
CA PRO A 157 -46.12 5.66 33.86
C PRO A 157 -45.35 5.23 32.60
N GLU A 158 -44.12 4.82 32.89
CA GLU A 158 -43.03 4.25 32.11
C GLU A 158 -43.41 2.99 31.28
N GLY A 159 -42.56 2.64 30.30
CA GLY A 159 -42.53 1.28 29.74
C GLY A 159 -41.78 1.10 28.42
N ASP A 160 -40.72 0.29 28.49
CA ASP A 160 -40.14 -0.59 27.45
C ASP A 160 -39.04 -0.08 26.52
N GLU A 161 -37.84 -0.30 27.06
CA GLU A 161 -36.59 -0.70 26.42
C GLU A 161 -36.79 -2.03 25.67
N SER A 162 -36.31 -2.13 24.43
CA SER A 162 -36.05 -3.43 23.79
C SER A 162 -34.79 -3.33 22.92
N GLU A 163 -33.70 -3.90 23.45
CA GLU A 163 -32.60 -4.43 22.65
C GLU A 163 -33.07 -5.70 21.93
N ALA A 164 -32.66 -5.85 20.66
CA ALA A 164 -32.47 -7.16 20.06
C ALA A 164 -31.40 -7.03 18.98
N MET A 165 -30.21 -7.53 19.31
CA MET A 165 -29.25 -8.05 18.34
C MET A 165 -29.86 -9.24 17.61
N ASP A 166 -29.53 -9.39 16.33
CA ASP A 166 -29.04 -10.62 15.69
C ASP A 166 -29.34 -10.55 14.18
N ASP A 167 -28.28 -10.60 13.36
CA ASP A 167 -28.09 -11.76 12.49
C ASP A 167 -26.71 -11.64 11.81
N ASP A 168 -25.76 -12.41 12.34
CA ASP A 168 -24.59 -12.90 11.61
C ASP A 168 -25.10 -13.77 10.44
N VAL A 169 -25.19 -13.19 9.25
CA VAL A 169 -25.48 -13.96 8.02
C VAL A 169 -24.18 -14.63 7.56
N PRO A 170 -24.21 -15.95 7.25
CA PRO A 170 -23.02 -16.70 6.88
C PRO A 170 -22.42 -16.20 5.57
N MET A 171 -21.09 -16.21 5.52
CA MET A 171 -20.24 -16.06 4.35
C MET A 171 -20.62 -17.09 3.27
N GLU A 172 -21.55 -16.74 2.39
CA GLU A 172 -21.67 -17.38 1.08
C GLU A 172 -20.90 -16.53 0.07
N VAL A 173 -19.93 -17.15 -0.59
CA VAL A 173 -19.26 -16.62 -1.78
C VAL A 173 -20.30 -16.58 -2.91
N SER A 174 -21.13 -15.54 -2.89
CA SER A 174 -21.96 -15.15 -4.02
C SER A 174 -21.04 -14.48 -5.04
N THR A 175 -21.19 -14.85 -6.31
CA THR A 175 -20.58 -14.13 -7.44
C THR A 175 -21.29 -12.77 -7.61
N GLY A 176 -21.15 -11.90 -6.60
CA GLY A 176 -21.86 -10.64 -6.46
C GLY A 176 -21.27 -9.57 -7.36
N THR A 177 -21.86 -9.39 -8.53
CA THR A 177 -21.61 -8.23 -9.41
C THR A 177 -22.72 -7.16 -9.29
N ASP A 178 -23.61 -7.30 -8.30
CA ASP A 178 -24.84 -6.51 -8.17
C ASP A 178 -24.73 -5.31 -7.21
N SER A 179 -23.70 -5.26 -6.35
CA SER A 179 -23.50 -4.15 -5.41
C SER A 179 -22.06 -3.65 -5.37
N VAL A 180 -21.88 -2.36 -5.06
CA VAL A 180 -20.55 -1.74 -4.94
C VAL A 180 -19.74 -2.38 -3.80
N THR A 181 -20.42 -2.85 -2.76
CA THR A 181 -19.79 -3.57 -1.64
C THR A 181 -19.14 -4.87 -2.11
N ASP A 182 -19.82 -5.64 -2.95
CA ASP A 182 -19.31 -6.91 -3.47
C ASP A 182 -18.10 -6.68 -4.39
N ILE A 183 -18.13 -5.61 -5.20
CA ILE A 183 -16.99 -5.21 -6.04
C ILE A 183 -15.77 -4.86 -5.17
N VAL A 184 -15.98 -4.15 -4.06
CA VAL A 184 -14.89 -3.81 -3.12
C VAL A 184 -14.35 -5.06 -2.41
N GLU A 185 -15.21 -6.00 -2.05
CA GLU A 185 -14.80 -7.28 -1.46
C GLU A 185 -14.02 -8.16 -2.46
N PHE A 186 -14.44 -8.16 -3.72
CA PHE A 186 -13.71 -8.77 -4.82
C PHE A 186 -12.31 -8.15 -4.96
N PHE A 187 -12.20 -6.82 -4.97
CA PHE A 187 -10.89 -6.15 -5.03
C PHE A 187 -10.00 -6.47 -3.83
N LYS A 188 -10.56 -6.58 -2.62
CA LYS A 188 -9.80 -6.96 -1.43
C LYS A 188 -9.24 -8.38 -1.57
N THR A 189 -10.03 -9.29 -2.12
CA THR A 189 -9.63 -10.68 -2.38
C THR A 189 -8.52 -10.73 -3.43
N GLU A 190 -8.65 -9.96 -4.50
CA GLU A 190 -7.67 -9.91 -5.59
C GLU A 190 -6.36 -9.23 -5.17
N HIS A 191 -6.43 -8.18 -4.36
CA HIS A 191 -5.27 -7.53 -3.76
C HIS A 191 -4.47 -8.49 -2.86
N LEU A 192 -5.17 -9.28 -2.02
CA LEU A 192 -4.54 -10.32 -1.20
C LEU A 192 -3.89 -11.42 -2.05
N LYS A 193 -4.52 -11.79 -3.17
CA LYS A 193 -3.97 -12.77 -4.10
C LYS A 193 -2.69 -12.26 -4.76
N CYS A 194 -2.66 -10.99 -5.18
CA CYS A 194 -1.45 -10.36 -5.74
C CYS A 194 -0.32 -10.23 -4.69
N LEU A 195 -0.67 -9.95 -3.44
CA LEU A 195 0.29 -9.95 -2.31
C LEU A 195 0.88 -11.36 -2.07
N GLN A 196 0.07 -12.41 -2.18
CA GLN A 196 0.52 -13.80 -2.01
C GLN A 196 1.37 -14.29 -3.19
N SER A 197 1.08 -13.83 -4.42
CA SER A 197 1.90 -14.15 -5.59
C SER A 197 3.21 -13.36 -5.66
N GLY A 198 3.37 -12.32 -4.82
CA GLY A 198 4.54 -11.44 -4.81
C GLY A 198 4.49 -10.34 -5.88
N ASP A 199 3.34 -10.16 -6.51
CA ASP A 199 3.11 -9.19 -7.57
C ASP A 199 2.72 -7.83 -6.98
N LEU A 200 3.69 -7.18 -6.35
CA LEU A 200 3.49 -5.95 -5.55
C LEU A 200 2.99 -4.76 -6.38
N TRP A 201 3.36 -4.70 -7.66
CA TRP A 201 2.91 -3.66 -8.58
C TRP A 201 1.42 -3.76 -8.87
N ASP A 202 0.94 -4.97 -9.15
CA ASP A 202 -0.47 -5.23 -9.42
C ASP A 202 -1.31 -5.04 -8.14
N ALA A 203 -0.75 -5.45 -6.99
CA ALA A 203 -1.38 -5.19 -5.69
C ALA A 203 -1.54 -3.68 -5.42
N ASN A 204 -0.52 -2.86 -5.72
CA ASN A 204 -0.58 -1.42 -5.52
C ASN A 204 -1.57 -0.73 -6.48
N GLU A 205 -1.63 -1.17 -7.74
CA GLU A 205 -2.59 -0.68 -8.74
C GLU A 205 -4.04 -0.96 -8.29
N ILE A 206 -4.30 -2.17 -7.79
CA ILE A 206 -5.60 -2.55 -7.22
C ILE A 206 -5.92 -1.67 -6.00
N GLN A 207 -4.95 -1.42 -5.11
CA GLN A 207 -5.16 -0.60 -3.91
C GLN A 207 -5.49 0.86 -4.23
N HIS A 208 -4.82 1.46 -5.21
CA HIS A 208 -5.13 2.82 -5.67
C HIS A 208 -6.53 2.91 -6.25
N THR A 209 -6.95 1.89 -6.98
CA THR A 209 -8.28 1.80 -7.56
C THR A 209 -9.37 1.63 -6.49
N ILE A 210 -9.14 0.80 -5.46
CA ILE A 210 -10.04 0.69 -4.29
C ILE A 210 -10.22 2.05 -3.60
N LEU A 211 -9.13 2.78 -3.35
CA LEU A 211 -9.19 4.09 -2.70
C LEU A 211 -9.94 5.12 -3.55
N GLY A 212 -9.70 5.12 -4.87
CA GLY A 212 -10.43 5.96 -5.81
C GLY A 212 -11.94 5.66 -5.81
N PHE A 213 -12.32 4.38 -5.75
CA PHE A 213 -13.72 3.99 -5.64
C PHE A 213 -14.36 4.44 -4.32
N LEU A 214 -13.69 4.26 -3.19
CA LEU A 214 -14.23 4.67 -1.89
C LEU A 214 -14.41 6.20 -1.79
N GLU A 215 -13.57 6.99 -2.45
CA GLU A 215 -13.73 8.44 -2.53
C GLU A 215 -14.92 8.85 -3.42
N GLU A 216 -15.16 8.12 -4.51
CA GLU A 216 -16.30 8.32 -5.41
C GLU A 216 -17.62 7.91 -4.75
N VAL A 217 -17.62 6.81 -3.98
CA VAL A 217 -18.76 6.35 -3.15
C VAL A 217 -19.15 7.39 -2.12
N ARG A 218 -18.18 8.12 -1.57
CA ARG A 218 -18.42 9.17 -0.57
C ARG A 218 -19.02 10.44 -1.18
N THR A 219 -18.85 10.67 -2.49
CA THR A 219 -19.14 11.97 -3.12
C THR A 219 -20.33 11.95 -4.09
N GLU A 220 -20.75 10.79 -4.62
CA GLU A 220 -21.80 10.71 -5.64
C GLU A 220 -23.02 9.82 -5.29
N ASN A 221 -24.13 10.08 -6.01
CA ASN A 221 -25.43 9.42 -5.82
C ASN A 221 -25.47 8.04 -6.51
N THR A 222 -26.06 7.05 -5.82
CA THR A 222 -25.84 5.60 -5.97
C THR A 222 -26.27 4.97 -7.29
N SER A 223 -27.20 5.56 -8.05
CA SER A 223 -27.84 4.87 -9.19
C SER A 223 -27.00 4.77 -10.46
N SER A 224 -26.00 5.64 -10.65
CA SER A 224 -25.08 5.60 -11.81
C SER A 224 -23.65 5.22 -11.43
N MET A 225 -23.43 4.96 -10.14
CA MET A 225 -22.14 4.63 -9.57
C MET A 225 -21.72 3.19 -9.85
N LEU A 226 -22.67 2.25 -9.78
CA LEU A 226 -22.37 0.83 -10.01
C LEU A 226 -21.83 0.59 -11.42
N GLU A 227 -22.48 1.19 -12.43
CA GLU A 227 -22.07 1.06 -13.83
C GLU A 227 -20.69 1.66 -14.10
N ARG A 228 -20.41 2.85 -13.52
CA ARG A 228 -19.08 3.48 -13.58
C ARG A 228 -18.03 2.63 -12.85
N CYS A 229 -18.42 2.00 -11.75
CA CYS A 229 -17.54 1.13 -10.98
C CYS A 229 -17.16 -0.11 -11.77
N LYS A 230 -18.15 -0.82 -12.35
CA LYS A 230 -17.94 -1.94 -13.27
C LYS A 230 -17.04 -1.54 -14.43
N GLN A 231 -17.30 -0.40 -15.07
CA GLN A 231 -16.50 0.05 -16.21
C GLN A 231 -15.04 0.33 -15.83
N LYS A 232 -14.80 0.99 -14.69
CA LYS A 232 -13.43 1.20 -14.18
C LYS A 232 -12.73 -0.09 -13.78
N VAL A 233 -13.47 -1.09 -13.27
CA VAL A 233 -12.94 -2.44 -13.01
C VAL A 233 -12.42 -3.04 -14.31
N VAL A 234 -13.23 -3.04 -15.36
CA VAL A 234 -12.85 -3.56 -16.69
C VAL A 234 -11.62 -2.84 -17.22
N GLU A 235 -11.62 -1.50 -17.22
CA GLU A 235 -10.49 -0.71 -17.72
C GLU A 235 -9.18 -1.01 -16.96
N MET A 236 -9.25 -1.13 -15.63
CA MET A 236 -8.08 -1.45 -14.80
C MET A 236 -7.54 -2.85 -15.12
N PHE A 237 -8.40 -3.88 -15.17
CA PHE A 237 -7.95 -5.24 -15.43
C PHE A 237 -7.47 -5.44 -16.88
N GLU A 238 -7.98 -4.70 -17.85
CA GLU A 238 -7.43 -4.67 -19.21
C GLU A 238 -6.03 -4.03 -19.27
N GLU A 239 -5.81 -2.97 -18.51
CA GLU A 239 -4.49 -2.34 -18.42
C GLU A 239 -3.48 -3.29 -17.75
N MET A 240 -3.88 -3.97 -16.67
CA MET A 240 -3.05 -4.99 -16.01
C MET A 240 -2.80 -6.19 -16.92
N TYR A 241 -3.79 -6.64 -17.69
CA TYR A 241 -3.61 -7.68 -18.71
C TYR A 241 -2.52 -7.32 -19.71
N LYS A 242 -2.57 -6.09 -20.24
CA LYS A 242 -1.58 -5.61 -21.21
C LYS A 242 -0.18 -5.55 -20.59
N LYS A 243 -0.06 -5.00 -19.36
CA LYS A 243 1.20 -4.95 -18.62
C LYS A 243 1.76 -6.35 -18.34
N ALA A 244 0.90 -7.29 -17.91
CA ALA A 244 1.30 -8.68 -17.66
C ALA A 244 1.76 -9.39 -18.95
N THR A 245 1.09 -9.13 -20.08
CA THR A 245 1.48 -9.64 -21.41
C THR A 245 2.85 -9.11 -21.84
N GLU A 246 3.10 -7.81 -21.67
CA GLU A 246 4.40 -7.19 -21.97
C GLU A 246 5.53 -7.74 -21.08
N GLN A 247 5.22 -8.13 -19.85
CA GLN A 247 6.15 -8.75 -18.90
C GLN A 247 6.31 -10.27 -19.07
N ASN A 248 5.66 -10.89 -20.07
CA ASN A 248 5.60 -12.34 -20.29
C ASN A 248 5.00 -13.14 -19.10
N ARG A 249 4.13 -12.52 -18.31
CA ARG A 249 3.40 -13.13 -17.18
C ARG A 249 2.05 -13.66 -17.64
N TRP A 250 2.08 -14.73 -18.42
CA TRP A 250 0.89 -15.27 -19.11
C TRP A 250 -0.20 -15.79 -18.15
N GLU A 251 0.16 -16.41 -17.02
CA GLU A 251 -0.83 -16.89 -16.04
C GLU A 251 -1.62 -15.75 -15.39
N SER A 252 -0.95 -14.65 -15.04
CA SER A 252 -1.59 -13.44 -14.52
C SER A 252 -2.41 -12.73 -15.60
N ALA A 253 -1.92 -12.71 -16.84
CA ALA A 253 -2.63 -12.13 -17.97
C ALA A 253 -3.96 -12.87 -18.23
N ASP A 254 -3.95 -14.19 -18.35
CA ASP A 254 -5.17 -14.97 -18.57
C ASP A 254 -6.21 -14.74 -17.44
N HIS A 255 -5.73 -14.62 -16.19
CA HIS A 255 -6.58 -14.31 -15.04
C HIS A 255 -7.18 -12.90 -15.12
N TYR A 256 -6.39 -11.88 -15.46
CA TYR A 256 -6.89 -10.51 -15.60
C TYR A 256 -7.87 -10.35 -16.76
N GLN A 257 -7.66 -11.06 -17.86
CA GLN A 257 -8.59 -11.08 -18.99
C GLN A 257 -9.92 -11.73 -18.59
N MET A 258 -9.88 -12.86 -17.88
CA MET A 258 -11.08 -13.53 -17.36
C MET A 258 -11.89 -12.62 -16.43
N VAL A 259 -11.22 -11.84 -15.57
CA VAL A 259 -11.89 -10.88 -14.68
C VAL A 259 -12.49 -9.73 -15.48
N ALA A 260 -11.78 -9.16 -16.45
CA ALA A 260 -12.30 -8.08 -17.29
C ALA A 260 -13.56 -8.52 -18.08
N ASP A 261 -13.56 -9.73 -18.62
CA ASP A 261 -14.71 -10.27 -19.36
C ASP A 261 -15.91 -10.54 -18.44
N MET A 262 -15.66 -10.98 -17.20
CA MET A 262 -16.73 -11.19 -16.19
C MET A 262 -17.49 -9.90 -15.86
N TYR A 263 -16.80 -8.76 -15.80
CA TYR A 263 -17.40 -7.45 -15.52
C TYR A 263 -17.94 -6.73 -16.76
N ARG A 264 -17.58 -7.21 -17.96
CA ARG A 264 -18.08 -6.71 -19.24
C ARG A 264 -19.43 -7.31 -19.62
N ASP A 265 -19.61 -8.60 -19.33
CA ASP A 265 -20.79 -9.37 -19.77
C ASP A 265 -21.91 -9.46 -18.71
N GLY A 266 -21.70 -8.92 -17.50
CA GLY A 266 -22.65 -8.98 -16.36
C GLY A 266 -23.11 -7.62 -15.87
#